data_AF-A0A3D4NBH9-F1
#
_entry.id   AF-A0A3D4NBH9-F1
#
_cell.length_a   1.000
_cell.length_b   1.000
_cell.length_c   1.000
_cell.angle_alpha   90.00
_cell.angle_beta   90.00
_cell.angle_gamma   90.00
#
_symmetry.space_group_name_H-M   'P 1'
#
loop_
_entity.id
_entity.type
_entity.pdbx_description
1 polymer ?
#
loop_
_entity_poly.entity_id
_entity_poly.type
_entity_poly.pdbx_seq_one_letter_code
_entity_poly.pdbx_strand_id
1 'polypeptide(L)'
;MMKKRIAITALLLTLLLSNASRTFVSADEIPIPYDYSKDVGENYIFVMLSTVPTSTYDMDSQFDESIRSKFNQSGLYHKDNSHLPIWSVDWYSYDFQIEISSDGKHLIEWGLLSYMYSDFDSIAFTLFENGKEIRKYAINEFVTFPFLIS
;
A
#
# COMPACT_ATOMS: atom_id res chain seq x y z
N MET A 1 -9.21 -52.94 -43.62
CA MET A 1 -10.39 -52.86 -42.74
C MET A 1 -9.98 -52.29 -41.39
N MET A 2 -10.56 -51.15 -41.01
CA MET A 2 -10.43 -50.47 -39.69
C MET A 2 -10.90 -51.33 -38.51
N LYS A 3 -10.34 -51.10 -37.31
CA LYS A 3 -11.10 -50.80 -36.06
C LYS A 3 -10.20 -50.49 -34.83
N LYS A 4 -10.36 -49.25 -34.29
CA LYS A 4 -10.53 -48.78 -32.87
C LYS A 4 -9.50 -49.20 -31.79
N ARG A 5 -8.75 -48.31 -31.10
CA ARG A 5 -9.04 -47.21 -30.11
C ARG A 5 -9.47 -47.67 -28.68
N ILE A 6 -8.86 -47.05 -27.64
CA ILE A 6 -9.21 -46.95 -26.18
C ILE A 6 -8.63 -48.09 -25.29
N ALA A 7 -7.97 -47.93 -24.12
CA ALA A 7 -8.09 -47.04 -22.94
C ALA A 7 -6.69 -46.85 -22.29
N ILE A 8 -6.20 -45.72 -21.75
CA ILE A 8 -6.64 -44.75 -20.72
C ILE A 8 -7.05 -45.38 -19.38
N THR A 9 -6.48 -44.82 -18.31
CA THR A 9 -7.04 -44.70 -16.94
C THR A 9 -6.94 -45.93 -16.02
N ALA A 10 -5.82 -46.06 -15.32
CA ALA A 10 -5.84 -46.42 -13.90
C ALA A 10 -4.51 -46.01 -13.25
N LEU A 11 -4.61 -45.41 -12.06
CA LEU A 11 -3.53 -45.26 -11.07
C LEU A 11 -2.57 -44.07 -11.19
N LEU A 12 -3.12 -42.87 -11.39
CA LEU A 12 -2.52 -41.62 -10.90
C LEU A 12 -3.59 -40.84 -10.11
N LEU A 13 -4.22 -41.55 -9.17
CA LEU A 13 -5.38 -41.10 -8.38
C LEU A 13 -5.04 -40.99 -6.88
N THR A 14 -3.82 -40.54 -6.55
CA THR A 14 -3.39 -40.40 -5.14
C THR A 14 -2.44 -39.21 -4.90
N LEU A 15 -2.46 -38.16 -5.74
CA LEU A 15 -1.64 -36.96 -5.50
C LEU A 15 -2.36 -35.64 -5.78
N LEU A 16 -3.65 -35.59 -5.45
CA LEU A 16 -4.42 -34.35 -5.31
C LEU A 16 -5.05 -34.29 -3.92
N LEU A 17 -4.28 -34.61 -2.87
CA LEU A 17 -4.60 -34.09 -1.54
C LEU A 17 -4.25 -32.60 -1.54
N SER A 18 -5.23 -31.82 -2.00
CA SER A 18 -5.68 -30.59 -1.35
C SER A 18 -4.82 -30.08 -0.18
N ASN A 19 -3.66 -29.49 -0.49
CA ASN A 19 -3.08 -28.45 0.36
C ASN A 19 -3.82 -27.15 0.05
N ALA A 20 -5.12 -27.12 0.38
CA ALA A 20 -5.81 -25.87 0.58
C ALA A 20 -5.37 -25.36 1.95
N SER A 21 -4.17 -24.77 2.00
CA SER A 21 -3.77 -23.95 3.13
C SER A 21 -4.81 -22.84 3.24
N ARG A 22 -5.75 -22.99 4.18
CA ARG A 22 -6.64 -21.90 4.58
C ARG A 22 -5.74 -20.88 5.26
N THR A 23 -5.25 -19.91 4.49
CA THR A 23 -4.74 -18.68 5.07
C THR A 23 -5.92 -18.04 5.78
N PHE A 24 -5.90 -18.06 7.11
CA PHE A 24 -6.76 -17.20 7.91
C PHE A 24 -6.34 -15.77 7.56
N VAL A 25 -7.08 -15.14 6.66
CA VAL A 25 -6.99 -13.69 6.47
C VAL A 25 -7.72 -13.10 7.67
N SER A 26 -6.97 -12.55 8.63
CA SER A 26 -7.51 -11.69 9.67
C SER A 26 -7.93 -10.40 8.95
N ALA A 27 -9.22 -10.24 8.67
CA ALA A 27 -9.73 -9.13 7.85
C ALA A 27 -9.92 -7.82 8.63
N ASP A 28 -9.81 -7.86 9.97
CA ASP A 28 -10.26 -6.77 10.85
C ASP A 28 -9.15 -6.17 11.73
N GLU A 29 -7.89 -6.46 11.45
CA GLU A 29 -6.79 -5.76 12.13
C GLU A 29 -6.55 -4.42 11.44
N ILE A 30 -6.78 -3.32 12.18
CA ILE A 30 -6.36 -1.99 11.77
C ILE A 30 -4.84 -2.07 11.59
N PRO A 31 -4.31 -1.87 10.37
CA PRO A 31 -2.88 -1.92 10.16
C PRO A 31 -2.23 -0.88 11.06
N ILE A 32 -1.10 -1.21 11.66
CA ILE A 32 -0.41 -0.29 12.57
C ILE A 32 0.65 0.46 11.78
N PRO A 33 0.75 1.79 11.89
CA PRO A 33 1.68 2.57 11.08
C PRO A 33 3.14 2.16 11.31
N TYR A 34 3.84 1.79 10.24
CA TYR A 34 5.22 1.33 10.28
C TYR A 34 6.11 2.12 9.32
N ASP A 35 7.42 2.11 9.57
CA ASP A 35 8.38 2.72 8.65
C ASP A 35 8.53 1.87 7.39
N TYR A 36 8.53 2.50 6.22
CA TYR A 36 8.79 1.78 4.97
C TYR A 36 9.57 2.62 3.97
N SER A 37 10.13 1.92 2.99
CA SER A 37 10.72 2.56 1.82
C SER A 37 10.33 1.80 0.55
N LYS A 38 10.20 2.53 -0.57
CA LYS A 38 9.82 2.00 -1.88
C LYS A 38 10.69 2.63 -2.95
N ASP A 39 11.19 1.81 -3.87
CA ASP A 39 11.90 2.28 -5.04
C ASP A 39 10.96 3.08 -5.97
N VAL A 40 11.43 4.22 -6.44
CA VAL A 40 10.71 5.10 -7.36
C VAL A 40 11.57 5.33 -8.60
N GLY A 41 11.21 4.62 -9.67
CA GLY A 41 12.03 4.57 -10.88
C GLY A 41 13.44 4.03 -10.58
N GLU A 42 14.41 4.47 -11.38
CA GLU A 42 15.80 3.98 -11.28
C GLU A 42 16.59 4.70 -10.20
N ASN A 43 16.29 5.98 -9.95
CA ASN A 43 17.19 6.88 -9.22
C ASN A 43 16.68 7.31 -7.84
N TYR A 44 15.43 6.99 -7.48
CA TYR A 44 14.83 7.51 -6.26
C TYR A 44 14.32 6.42 -5.33
N ILE A 45 14.27 6.76 -4.05
CA ILE A 45 13.64 5.98 -3.00
C ILE A 45 12.70 6.90 -2.24
N PHE A 46 11.44 6.48 -2.11
CA PHE A 46 10.47 7.13 -1.26
C PHE A 46 10.49 6.48 0.11
N VAL A 47 10.50 7.29 1.16
CA VAL A 47 10.61 6.86 2.55
C VAL A 47 9.47 7.46 3.34
N MET A 48 8.85 6.64 4.17
CA MET A 48 7.81 7.07 5.10
C MET A 48 8.18 6.61 6.51
N LEU A 49 8.17 7.55 7.45
CA LEU A 49 8.46 7.31 8.86
C LEU A 49 7.18 7.45 9.67
N SER A 50 6.82 6.42 10.43
CA SER A 50 5.70 6.45 11.35
C SER A 50 5.95 7.44 12.49
N THR A 51 4.94 8.23 12.88
CA THR A 51 5.03 9.16 14.01
C THR A 51 4.45 8.58 15.30
N VAL A 52 3.90 7.36 15.27
CA VAL A 52 3.23 6.75 16.42
C VAL A 52 4.29 6.37 17.46
N PRO A 53 4.25 6.93 18.69
CA PRO A 53 5.22 6.57 19.72
C PRO A 53 5.06 5.10 20.11
N THR A 54 6.19 4.38 20.13
CA THR A 54 6.31 2.96 20.50
C THR A 54 5.74 2.61 21.88
N SER A 55 5.49 3.60 22.76
CA SER A 55 5.05 3.38 24.13
C SER A 55 3.55 3.10 24.31
N THR A 56 2.73 3.19 23.25
CA THR A 56 1.26 3.04 23.39
C THR A 56 0.75 1.64 23.12
N TYR A 57 1.56 0.79 22.49
CA TYR A 57 1.25 -0.61 22.21
C TYR A 57 2.52 -1.44 22.43
N ASP A 58 2.49 -2.38 23.39
CA ASP A 58 3.58 -3.34 23.67
C ASP A 58 3.72 -4.36 22.52
N MET A 59 4.15 -3.88 21.35
CA MET A 59 4.55 -4.72 20.21
C MET A 59 5.91 -4.26 19.72
N ASP A 60 6.89 -5.15 19.85
CA ASP A 60 8.29 -4.98 19.44
C ASP A 60 8.40 -4.23 18.10
N SER A 61 8.80 -2.96 18.21
CA SER A 61 9.31 -2.02 17.21
C SER A 61 8.72 -2.06 15.79
N GLN A 62 7.71 -1.22 15.56
CA GLN A 62 7.25 -0.79 14.22
C GLN A 62 8.18 0.24 13.55
N PHE A 63 9.29 0.57 14.20
CA PHE A 63 10.34 1.40 13.63
C PHE A 63 11.42 0.52 13.02
N ASP A 64 11.73 0.78 11.75
CA ASP A 64 12.85 0.13 11.09
C ASP A 64 14.10 0.96 11.35
N GLU A 65 14.93 0.51 12.30
CA GLU A 65 16.20 1.16 12.63
C GLU A 65 17.13 1.29 11.40
N SER A 66 17.04 0.37 10.44
CA SER A 66 17.84 0.41 9.22
C SER A 66 17.40 1.54 8.28
N ILE A 67 16.11 1.92 8.31
CA ILE A 67 15.58 3.10 7.62
C ILE A 67 15.94 4.37 8.40
N ARG A 68 15.65 4.42 9.70
CA ARG A 68 15.86 5.62 10.53
C ARG A 68 17.32 6.00 10.74
N SER A 69 18.24 5.05 10.64
CA SER A 69 19.69 5.33 10.64
C SER A 69 20.16 6.06 9.37
N LYS A 70 19.37 6.04 8.29
CA LYS A 70 19.70 6.66 7.01
C LYS A 70 18.86 7.90 6.71
N PHE A 71 17.58 7.87 7.10
CA PHE A 71 16.59 8.88 6.76
C PHE A 71 15.99 9.48 8.03
N ASN A 72 15.95 10.81 8.09
CA ASN A 72 15.51 11.57 9.26
C ASN A 72 14.07 12.11 9.13
N GLN A 73 13.46 12.02 7.95
CA GLN A 73 12.10 12.50 7.68
C GLN A 73 11.45 11.70 6.56
N SER A 74 10.13 11.76 6.45
CA SER A 74 9.40 11.21 5.31
C SER A 74 9.62 12.05 4.06
N GLY A 75 9.73 11.42 2.90
CA GLY A 75 9.97 12.14 1.65
C GLY A 75 10.63 11.30 0.56
N LEU A 76 11.06 11.98 -0.51
CA LEU A 76 11.79 11.38 -1.61
C LEU A 76 13.27 11.70 -1.52
N TYR A 77 14.08 10.67 -1.73
CA TYR A 77 15.53 10.74 -1.70
C TYR A 77 16.11 10.21 -3.00
N HIS A 78 17.30 10.70 -3.35
CA HIS A 78 18.08 10.10 -4.43
C HIS A 78 18.83 8.86 -3.90
N LYS A 79 18.91 7.79 -4.70
CA LYS A 79 19.52 6.51 -4.31
C LYS A 79 21.04 6.58 -4.14
N ASP A 80 21.69 7.61 -4.66
CA ASP A 80 23.15 7.84 -4.54
C ASP A 80 23.59 8.29 -3.14
N ASN A 81 22.84 7.91 -2.10
CA ASN A 81 23.16 8.08 -0.69
C ASN A 81 23.06 9.52 -0.17
N SER A 82 22.16 10.34 -0.72
CA SER A 82 21.82 11.62 -0.11
C SER A 82 20.98 11.42 1.15
N HIS A 83 21.48 11.89 2.29
CA HIS A 83 20.69 12.03 3.53
C HIS A 83 19.72 13.23 3.48
N LEU A 84 19.80 14.05 2.43
CA LEU A 84 18.91 15.19 2.22
C LEU A 84 17.79 14.77 1.25
N PRO A 85 16.52 14.95 1.63
CA PRO A 85 15.44 14.68 0.71
C PRO A 85 15.39 15.73 -0.41
N ILE A 86 14.95 15.29 -1.58
CA ILE A 86 14.57 16.17 -2.69
C ILE A 86 13.35 16.99 -2.29
N TRP A 87 12.40 16.35 -1.61
CA TRP A 87 11.26 16.96 -0.95
C TRP A 87 10.80 16.07 0.21
N SER A 88 10.15 16.68 1.20
CA SER A 88 9.68 15.99 2.39
C SER A 88 8.21 16.27 2.69
N VAL A 89 7.65 15.44 3.56
CA VAL A 89 6.30 15.58 4.12
C VAL A 89 6.37 15.44 5.64
N ASP A 90 5.44 16.08 6.35
CA ASP A 90 5.35 16.09 7.82
C ASP A 90 4.27 15.15 8.37
N TRP A 91 3.61 14.41 7.47
CA TRP A 91 2.60 13.40 7.77
C TRP A 91 3.14 11.99 7.55
N TYR A 92 2.38 11.01 8.04
CA TYR A 92 2.62 9.60 7.75
C TYR A 92 1.38 9.00 7.09
N SER A 93 1.59 7.96 6.30
CA SER A 93 0.54 7.17 5.65
C SER A 93 0.99 5.73 5.54
N TYR A 94 0.08 4.81 5.26
CA TYR A 94 0.42 3.40 5.10
C TYR A 94 0.97 3.13 3.71
N ASP A 95 1.76 2.06 3.55
CA ASP A 95 2.37 1.71 2.24
C ASP A 95 1.31 1.48 1.15
N PHE A 96 0.20 0.85 1.51
CA PHE A 96 -0.91 0.56 0.59
C PHE A 96 -1.79 1.79 0.28
N GLN A 97 -1.53 2.95 0.89
CA GLN A 97 -2.24 4.20 0.63
C GLN A 97 -1.53 5.13 -0.34
N ILE A 98 -0.23 4.92 -0.54
CA ILE A 98 0.58 5.85 -1.31
C ILE A 98 0.91 5.25 -2.67
N GLU A 99 0.49 5.96 -3.70
CA GLU A 99 0.94 5.72 -5.08
C GLU A 99 1.79 6.89 -5.53
N ILE A 100 3.06 6.62 -5.85
CA ILE A 100 4.02 7.62 -6.31
C ILE A 100 4.39 7.38 -7.77
N SER A 101 4.34 8.44 -8.56
CA SER A 101 4.74 8.42 -9.96
C SER A 101 6.24 8.15 -10.08
N SER A 102 6.65 7.44 -11.14
CA SER A 102 8.06 7.16 -11.43
C SER A 102 8.90 8.41 -11.70
N ASP A 103 8.25 9.56 -11.92
CA ASP A 103 8.92 10.86 -12.05
C ASP A 103 9.44 11.42 -10.70
N GLY A 104 9.03 10.83 -9.57
CA GLY A 104 9.40 11.30 -8.24
C GLY A 104 8.85 12.68 -7.90
N LYS A 105 7.84 13.17 -8.61
CA LYS A 105 7.23 14.49 -8.37
C LYS A 105 5.82 14.36 -7.87
N HIS A 106 5.03 13.47 -8.47
CA HIS A 106 3.61 13.33 -8.18
C HIS A 106 3.34 12.15 -7.26
N LEU A 107 2.49 12.35 -6.25
CA LEU A 107 1.98 11.25 -5.42
C LEU A 107 0.47 11.38 -5.17
N ILE A 108 -0.17 10.25 -4.94
CA ILE A 108 -1.56 10.12 -4.52
C ILE A 108 -1.57 9.45 -3.15
N GLU A 109 -2.34 10.02 -2.23
CA GLU A 109 -2.72 9.38 -0.96
C GLU A 109 -4.20 9.02 -0.99
N TRP A 110 -4.51 7.73 -0.85
CA TRP A 110 -5.89 7.23 -0.82
C TRP A 110 -6.56 7.45 0.55
N GLY A 111 -7.81 7.91 0.55
CA GLY A 111 -8.58 8.18 1.77
C GLY A 111 -9.12 6.90 2.43
N LEU A 112 -8.41 6.40 3.45
CA LEU A 112 -8.58 5.06 4.01
C LEU A 112 -9.84 4.79 4.84
N LEU A 113 -10.64 5.80 5.15
CA LEU A 113 -11.78 5.64 6.08
C LEU A 113 -13.10 6.12 5.50
N SER A 114 -13.08 6.59 4.24
CA SER A 114 -14.26 7.06 3.53
C SER A 114 -15.24 5.94 3.17
N TYR A 115 -14.82 4.68 3.26
CA TYR A 115 -15.67 3.50 2.99
C TYR A 115 -16.24 2.84 4.25
N MET A 116 -15.68 3.11 5.44
CA MET A 116 -16.27 2.62 6.70
C MET A 116 -17.50 3.42 7.10
N TYR A 117 -17.60 4.65 6.63
CA TYR A 117 -18.74 5.52 6.83
C TYR A 117 -19.31 5.79 5.44
N SER A 118 -20.60 5.60 5.22
CA SER A 118 -21.28 5.92 3.94
C SER A 118 -21.35 7.43 3.70
N ASP A 119 -20.22 8.11 3.83
CA ASP A 119 -20.04 9.55 3.83
C ASP A 119 -19.40 9.98 2.50
N PHE A 120 -20.25 10.41 1.57
CA PHE A 120 -19.81 10.80 0.24
C PHE A 120 -19.08 12.15 0.21
N ASP A 121 -19.09 12.90 1.31
CA ASP A 121 -18.30 14.11 1.47
C ASP A 121 -16.87 13.80 1.96
N SER A 122 -16.58 12.54 2.30
CA SER A 122 -15.22 12.10 2.64
C SER A 122 -14.27 12.16 1.44
N ILE A 123 -12.98 12.36 1.74
CA ILE A 123 -11.92 12.41 0.74
C ILE A 123 -11.71 11.03 0.14
N ALA A 124 -11.77 10.95 -1.19
CA ALA A 124 -11.41 9.78 -1.96
C ALA A 124 -9.88 9.65 -2.07
N PHE A 125 -9.21 10.75 -2.45
CA PHE A 125 -7.76 10.83 -2.44
C PHE A 125 -7.25 12.28 -2.42
N THR A 126 -5.99 12.44 -2.03
CA THR A 126 -5.24 13.71 -2.08
C THR A 126 -4.11 13.58 -3.11
N LEU A 127 -3.98 14.58 -3.99
CA LEU A 127 -2.88 14.69 -4.96
C LEU A 127 -1.82 15.66 -4.43
N PHE A 128 -0.56 15.26 -4.53
CA PHE A 128 0.59 16.08 -4.17
C PHE A 128 1.58 16.22 -5.33
N GLU A 129 2.33 17.31 -5.29
CA GLU A 129 3.50 17.56 -6.14
C GLU A 129 4.67 18.03 -5.26
N ASN A 130 5.82 17.37 -5.35
CA ASN A 130 7.02 17.67 -4.56
C ASN A 130 6.75 17.80 -3.06
N GLY A 131 5.98 16.86 -2.50
CA GLY A 131 5.60 16.84 -1.08
C GLY A 131 4.53 17.86 -0.67
N LYS A 132 4.00 18.66 -1.61
CA LYS A 132 2.97 19.66 -1.31
C LYS A 132 1.62 19.23 -1.84
N GLU A 133 0.59 19.36 -1.01
CA GLU A 133 -0.79 19.13 -1.43
C GLU A 133 -1.16 20.10 -2.55
N ILE A 134 -1.64 19.54 -3.67
CA ILE A 134 -2.15 20.29 -4.81
C ILE A 134 -3.67 20.35 -4.76
N ARG A 135 -4.31 19.21 -4.50
CA ARG A 135 -5.76 19.11 -4.45
C ARG A 135 -6.24 17.87 -3.70
N LYS A 136 -7.34 18.02 -2.97
CA LYS A 136 -8.16 16.92 -2.45
C LYS A 136 -9.36 16.70 -3.36
N TYR A 137 -9.75 15.44 -3.51
CA TYR A 137 -10.95 15.04 -4.24
C TYR A 137 -11.88 14.25 -3.32
N ALA A 138 -13.11 14.74 -3.14
CA ALA A 138 -14.16 14.03 -2.41
C ALA A 138 -14.81 12.94 -3.27
N ILE A 139 -15.44 11.94 -2.64
CA ILE A 139 -16.13 10.85 -3.37
C ILE A 139 -17.26 11.41 -4.24
N ASN A 140 -18.02 12.38 -3.72
CA ASN A 140 -19.14 13.01 -4.43
C ASN A 140 -18.73 13.76 -5.72
N GLU A 141 -17.44 14.04 -5.93
CA GLU A 141 -16.92 14.62 -7.17
C GLU A 141 -16.84 13.59 -8.31
N PHE A 142 -16.80 12.29 -7.99
CA PHE A 142 -16.70 11.20 -8.96
C PHE A 142 -18.01 10.43 -9.15
N VAL A 143 -18.88 10.43 -8.13
CA VAL A 143 -20.13 9.67 -8.15
C VAL A 143 -21.31 10.59 -7.91
N THR A 144 -22.14 10.78 -8.94
CA THR A 144 -23.34 11.63 -8.87
C THR A 144 -24.49 10.99 -8.10
N PHE A 145 -24.62 9.66 -8.18
CA PHE A 145 -25.71 8.90 -7.56
C PHE A 145 -25.15 7.78 -6.67
N PRO A 146 -24.60 8.15 -5.50
CA PRO A 146 -23.90 7.21 -4.64
C PRO A 146 -24.76 6.06 -4.09
N PHE A 147 -26.09 6.24 -4.04
CA PHE A 147 -27.02 5.19 -3.61
C PHE A 147 -27.24 4.06 -4.64
N LEU A 148 -26.63 4.14 -5.85
CA LEU A 148 -26.74 3.09 -6.86
C LEU A 148 -25.67 1.99 -6.75
N ILE A 149 -24.71 2.15 -5.84
CA ILE A 149 -23.58 1.24 -5.62
C ILE A 149 -23.65 0.51 -4.25
N SER A 150 -24.78 0.60 -3.56
CA SER A 150 -25.08 -0.12 -2.31
C SER A 150 -25.74 -1.47 -2.53
#